data_AF-A0A0Q7MJC7-F1
#
_entry.id   AF-A0A0Q7MJC7-F1
#
_cell.length_a   1.000
_cell.length_b   1.000
_cell.length_c   1.000
_cell.angle_alpha   90.00
_cell.angle_beta   90.00
_cell.angle_gamma   90.00
#
_symmetry.space_group_name_H-M   'P 1'
#
loop_
_entity.id
_entity.type
_entity.pdbx_description
1 polymer ?
#
loop_
_entity_poly.entity_id
_entity_poly.type
_entity_poly.pdbx_seq_one_letter_code
_entity_poly.pdbx_strand_id
1 'polypeptide(L)' 'MIRYCTQPDNPLAKIAAAPRCIRSLEERMADDMREMAFADQNVSVETLVQRGWTTKTVSRFAATARDIARRQSVRQVA' A
#
# COMPACT_ATOMS: atom_id res chain seq x y z
N MET A 1 -3.35 -27.12 -38.66
CA MET A 1 -4.20 -27.56 -37.54
C MET A 1 -3.63 -26.96 -36.26
N ILE A 2 -4.15 -25.82 -35.79
CA ILE A 2 -3.57 -25.08 -34.65
C ILE A 2 -4.33 -25.49 -33.40
N ARG A 3 -3.61 -26.02 -32.39
CA ARG A 3 -4.17 -26.35 -31.07
C ARG A 3 -3.91 -25.18 -30.13
N TYR A 4 -4.97 -24.59 -29.58
CA TYR A 4 -4.85 -23.63 -28.49
C TYR A 4 -4.73 -24.40 -27.17
N CYS A 5 -3.61 -24.22 -26.46
CA CYS A 5 -3.49 -24.63 -25.07
C CYS A 5 -4.02 -23.48 -24.21
N THR A 6 -5.23 -23.64 -23.70
CA THR A 6 -5.83 -22.71 -22.73
C THR A 6 -5.05 -22.82 -21.41
N GLN A 7 -4.30 -21.77 -21.07
CA GLN A 7 -3.64 -21.67 -19.78
C GLN A 7 -4.71 -21.60 -18.68
N PRO A 8 -4.70 -22.46 -17.66
CA PRO A 8 -5.65 -22.33 -16.57
C PRO A 8 -5.30 -21.08 -15.75
N ASP A 9 -6.15 -20.06 -15.84
CA ASP A 9 -6.18 -18.90 -14.93
C ASP A 9 -6.22 -19.46 -13.51
N ASN A 10 -5.11 -19.36 -12.77
CA ASN A 10 -5.03 -19.90 -11.41
C ASN A 10 -5.81 -18.97 -10.47
N PRO A 11 -7.03 -19.33 -10.00
CA PRO A 11 -7.85 -18.45 -9.20
C PRO A 11 -7.23 -18.18 -7.82
N LEU A 12 -6.25 -18.99 -7.37
CA LEU A 12 -5.54 -18.79 -6.10
C LEU A 12 -4.69 -17.51 -6.08
N ALA A 13 -4.20 -17.04 -7.24
CA ALA A 13 -3.44 -15.79 -7.32
C ALA A 13 -4.35 -14.56 -7.07
N LYS A 14 -5.65 -14.66 -7.37
CA LYS A 14 -6.64 -13.60 -7.09
C LYS A 14 -7.06 -13.56 -5.62
N ILE A 15 -6.89 -14.65 -4.87
CA ILE A 15 -7.14 -14.70 -3.42
C ILE A 15 -6.04 -13.96 -2.62
N ALA A 16 -4.90 -13.65 -3.24
CA ALA A 16 -3.82 -12.87 -2.62
C ALA A 16 -4.14 -11.38 -2.39
N ALA A 17 -5.28 -10.88 -2.87
CA ALA A 17 -5.74 -9.51 -2.61
C ALA A 17 -7.10 -9.51 -1.91
N ALA A 18 -7.24 -10.23 -0.79
CA ALA A 18 -8.29 -9.91 0.16
C ALA A 18 -8.20 -8.40 0.43
N PRO A 19 -9.29 -7.62 0.29
CA PRO A 19 -9.24 -6.20 0.59
C PRO A 19 -8.81 -6.09 2.04
N ARG A 20 -7.58 -5.60 2.28
CA ARG A 20 -7.12 -5.28 3.63
C ARG A 20 -8.22 -4.38 4.19
N CYS A 21 -8.79 -4.72 5.35
CA CYS A 21 -9.80 -3.87 5.97
C CYS A 21 -9.08 -2.61 6.47
N ILE A 22 -8.79 -1.69 5.55
CA ILE A 22 -8.21 -0.39 5.86
C ILE A 22 -9.32 0.39 6.54
N ARG A 23 -9.23 0.55 7.86
CA ARG A 23 -10.35 1.12 8.63
C ARG A 23 -10.47 2.62 8.43
N SER A 24 -9.41 3.28 7.93
CA SER A 24 -9.33 4.73 7.77
C SER A 24 -8.41 5.16 6.61
N LEU A 25 -8.58 6.40 6.13
CA LEU A 25 -7.67 6.99 5.15
C LEU A 25 -6.26 7.18 5.72
N GLU A 26 -6.14 7.41 7.04
CA GLU A 26 -4.85 7.47 7.72
C GLU A 26 -4.10 6.15 7.66
N GLU A 27 -4.78 5.03 7.89
CA GLU A 27 -4.17 3.70 7.79
C GLU A 27 -3.77 3.35 6.35
N ARG A 28 -4.56 3.77 5.35
CA ARG A 28 -4.18 3.58 3.94
C ARG A 28 -2.90 4.34 3.63
N MET A 29 -2.81 5.59 4.07
CA MET A 29 -1.63 6.42 3.88
C MET A 29 -0.43 5.85 4.64
N ALA A 30 -0.64 5.32 5.85
CA ALA A 30 0.40 4.67 6.63
C ALA A 30 0.98 3.43 5.93
N ASP A 31 0.13 2.62 5.30
CA ASP A 31 0.55 1.45 4.51
C ASP A 31 1.38 1.89 3.30
N ASP A 32 0.94 2.89 2.53
CA ASP A 32 1.70 3.48 1.43
C ASP A 32 3.06 4.04 1.88
N MET A 33 3.09 4.78 3.01
CA MET A 33 4.32 5.30 3.60
C MET A 33 5.29 4.18 3.99
N ARG A 34 4.75 3.10 4.53
CA ARG A 34 5.51 1.92 4.93
C ARG A 34 6.08 1.20 3.71
N GLU A 35 5.28 0.94 2.69
CA GLU A 35 5.72 0.31 1.44
C GLU A 35 6.83 1.13 0.76
N MET A 36 6.72 2.47 0.73
CA MET A 36 7.79 3.33 0.23
C MET A 36 9.07 3.20 1.07
N ALA A 37 8.95 3.22 2.40
CA ALA A 37 10.10 3.09 3.28
C ALA A 37 10.83 1.74 3.12
N PHE A 38 10.10 0.64 2.90
CA PHE A 38 10.70 -0.67 2.62
C PHE A 38 11.31 -0.77 1.21
N ALA A 39 10.81 0.01 0.25
CA ALA A 39 11.35 0.09 -1.10
C ALA A 39 12.55 1.06 -1.23
N ASP A 40 13.11 1.53 -0.10
CA ASP A 40 14.15 2.56 -0.03
C ASP A 40 13.75 3.88 -0.71
N GLN A 41 12.44 4.11 -0.89
CA GLN A 41 11.89 5.33 -1.47
C GLN A 41 11.65 6.38 -0.39
N ASN A 42 12.01 7.63 -0.70
CA ASN A 42 11.75 8.73 0.22
C ASN A 42 10.26 9.03 0.34
N VAL A 43 9.76 9.08 1.58
CA VAL A 43 8.38 9.45 1.90
C VAL A 43 8.25 10.97 1.88
N SER A 44 7.79 11.51 0.76
CA SER A 44 7.60 12.94 0.54
C SER A 44 6.19 13.24 0.05
N VAL A 45 5.78 14.50 0.10
CA VAL A 45 4.47 14.92 -0.43
C VAL A 45 4.39 14.65 -1.93
N GLU A 46 5.49 14.85 -2.66
CA GLU A 46 5.56 14.63 -4.11
C GLU A 46 5.37 13.15 -4.48
N THR A 47 6.05 12.25 -3.77
CA THR A 47 5.94 10.80 -4.00
C THR A 47 4.56 10.25 -3.59
N LEU A 48 3.94 10.83 -2.55
CA LEU A 48 2.55 10.52 -2.20
C LEU A 48 1.57 11.02 -3.27
N VAL A 49 1.81 12.20 -3.84
CA VAL A 49 0.97 12.73 -4.93
C VAL A 49 1.09 11.87 -6.18
N GLN A 50 2.29 11.38 -6.53
CA GLN A 50 2.50 10.43 -7.62
C GLN A 50 1.73 9.11 -7.41
N ARG A 51 1.53 8.68 -6.16
CA ARG A 51 0.70 7.51 -5.80
C ARG A 51 -0.81 7.79 -5.78
N GLY A 52 -1.24 9.00 -6.16
CA GLY A 52 -2.64 9.37 -6.29
C GLY A 52 -3.24 10.07 -5.06
N TRP A 53 -2.42 10.47 -4.09
CA TRP A 53 -2.88 11.29 -2.97
C TRP A 53 -2.99 12.76 -3.36
N THR A 54 -4.00 13.47 -2.86
CA THR A 54 -4.06 14.92 -3.04
C THR A 54 -3.26 15.62 -1.94
N THR A 55 -2.64 16.75 -2.26
CA THR A 55 -1.83 17.54 -1.31
C THR A 55 -2.61 17.92 -0.05
N LYS A 56 -3.91 18.19 -0.19
CA LYS A 56 -4.81 18.49 0.94
C LYS A 56 -4.98 17.30 1.88
N THR A 57 -5.14 16.11 1.31
CA THR A 57 -5.26 14.85 2.08
C THR A 57 -3.94 14.50 2.76
N VAL A 58 -2.81 14.65 2.05
CA VAL A 58 -1.47 14.43 2.63
C VAL A 58 -1.24 15.37 3.81
N SER A 59 -1.49 16.67 3.64
CA SER A 59 -1.27 17.66 4.72
C SER A 59 -2.13 17.38 5.95
N ARG A 60 -3.35 16.87 5.76
CA ARG A 60 -4.28 16.58 6.85
C ARG A 60 -3.91 15.32 7.63
N PHE A 61 -3.42 14.28 6.95
CA PHE A 61 -3.27 12.96 7.54
C PHE A 61 -1.81 12.52 7.74
N ALA A 62 -0.82 13.22 7.16
CA ALA A 62 0.57 12.79 7.20
C ALA A 62 1.13 12.58 8.62
N ALA A 63 0.75 13.44 9.58
CA ALA A 63 1.20 13.31 10.96
C ALA A 63 0.69 12.01 11.61
N THR A 64 -0.62 11.77 11.52
CA THR A 64 -1.26 10.56 12.06
C THR A 64 -0.80 9.30 11.33
N ALA A 65 -0.74 9.35 10.00
CA ALA A 65 -0.29 8.24 9.16
C ALA A 65 1.17 7.85 9.48
N ARG A 66 2.06 8.83 9.72
CA ARG A 66 3.45 8.58 10.12
C ARG A 66 3.55 7.87 11.48
N ASP A 67 2.72 8.28 12.44
CA ASP A 67 2.70 7.63 13.76
C ASP A 67 2.18 6.19 13.68
N ILE A 68 1.12 5.96 12.89
CA ILE A 68 0.61 4.61 12.60
C ILE A 68 1.67 3.76 11.89
N ALA A 69 2.30 4.28 10.84
CA ALA A 69 3.34 3.59 10.08
C ALA A 69 4.52 3.20 10.99
N ARG A 70 4.95 4.10 11.87
CA ARG A 70 6.01 3.83 12.85
C ARG A 70 5.62 2.70 13.80
N ARG A 71 4.41 2.73 14.37
CA ARG A 71 3.90 1.68 15.27
C ARG A 71 3.81 0.33 14.57
N GLN A 72 3.34 0.31 13.32
CA GLN A 72 3.19 -0.91 12.53
C GLN A 72 4.53 -1.47 12.04
N SER A 73 5.49 -0.60 11.71
CA SER A 73 6.81 -1.00 11.25
C SER A 73 7.66 -1.66 12.34
N VAL A 74 7.42 -1.32 13.62
CA VAL A 74 8.10 -1.95 14.78
C VAL A 74 7.52 -3.33 15.12
N ARG A 75 6.28 -3.62 14.70
CA ARG A 75 5.54 -4.80 15.19
C ARG A 75 5.76 -6.08 14.38
N GLN A 76 6.74 -6.14 13.46
CA GLN A 76 7.00 -7.34 12.66
C GLN A 76 8.45 -7.83 12.83
N VAL A 77 8.71 -8.48 13.96
CA VAL A 77 9.79 -9.45 14.15
C VAL A 77 9.10 -10.71 14.68
N ALA A 78 8.65 -11.57 13.77
CA ALA A 78 8.12 -12.90 14.06
C ALA A 78 8.41 -13.82 12.87
#